data_AF-A0A535JCB1-F1
#
_entry.id   AF-A0A535JCB1-F1
#
_cell.length_a   1.000
_cell.length_b   1.000
_cell.length_c   1.000
_cell.angle_alpha   90.00
_cell.angle_beta   90.00
_cell.angle_gamma   90.00
#
_symmetry.space_group_name_H-M   'P 1'
#
loop_
_entity.id
_entity.type
_entity.pdbx_description
1 polymer ?
#
loop_
_entity_poly.entity_id
_entity_poly.type
_entity_poly.pdbx_seq_one_letter_code
_entity_poly.pdbx_strand_id
1 'polypeptide(L)'
;MYAHLFPGNVRALALDGVLDPALSANDLVLAQMVGFERNLQAFLADCAARQSSAKRCAYGATGDPATKLQALMNRVDRTPMPVGSRALTRSLAVIGVLLGLYNKSFWPALDLALAATDRGNGAALLRLADIYLARNADGTYDNETDANFAVNCLDRPVSLDVATYDKLGPAYARASPLLGPTFQYANLGCAYWPVKPTGHPGPLTADGAPPILLVGGTDDPATPYAWAQSVNRQLAGSVLLTRRGNGHTSYDSSACAHAAMDDYLINLTLPAPGTVCSS
;
A
#
# COMPACT_ATOMS: atom_id res chain seq x y z
N MET A 1 -13.58 11.88 8.16
CA MET A 1 -14.59 12.85 7.65
C MET A 1 -15.96 12.67 8.28
N TYR A 2 -16.64 11.52 8.13
CA TYR A 2 -18.01 11.35 8.66
C TYR A 2 -18.12 11.68 10.17
N ALA A 3 -17.26 11.10 11.00
CA ALA A 3 -17.25 11.37 12.45
C ALA A 3 -16.93 12.83 12.82
N HIS A 4 -16.26 13.58 11.94
CA HIS A 4 -16.00 15.01 12.13
C HIS A 4 -17.25 15.84 11.87
N LEU A 5 -18.00 15.52 10.80
CA LEU A 5 -19.20 16.26 10.40
C LEU A 5 -20.44 15.87 11.20
N PHE A 6 -20.54 14.61 11.61
CA PHE A 6 -21.73 14.03 12.26
C PHE A 6 -21.35 13.23 13.50
N PRO A 7 -20.65 13.81 14.49
CA PRO A 7 -20.15 13.08 15.66
C PRO A 7 -21.27 12.38 16.44
N GLY A 8 -22.45 13.02 16.57
CA GLY A 8 -23.62 12.46 17.25
C GLY A 8 -24.31 11.29 16.53
N ASN A 9 -23.92 10.98 15.29
CA ASN A 9 -24.49 9.89 14.50
C ASN A 9 -23.57 8.65 14.46
N VAL A 10 -22.50 8.65 15.26
CA VAL A 10 -21.57 7.52 15.35
C VAL A 10 -21.90 6.68 16.58
N ARG A 11 -22.31 5.43 16.38
CA ARG A 11 -22.46 4.44 17.48
C ARG A 11 -21.10 3.85 17.87
N ALA A 12 -20.37 3.37 16.88
CA ALA A 12 -19.03 2.79 16.98
C ALA A 12 -18.34 2.98 15.63
N LEU A 13 -17.03 3.23 15.64
CA LEU A 13 -16.25 3.39 14.42
C LEU A 13 -14.85 2.80 14.63
N ALA A 14 -14.53 1.77 13.84
CA ALA A 14 -13.20 1.21 13.74
C ALA A 14 -12.57 1.60 12.38
N LEU A 15 -11.34 2.09 12.38
CA LEU A 15 -10.58 2.47 11.19
C LEU A 15 -9.31 1.61 11.12
N ASP A 16 -9.28 0.64 10.21
CA ASP A 16 -8.15 -0.28 9.99
C ASP A 16 -7.44 0.05 8.67
N GLY A 17 -6.14 0.30 8.75
CA GLY A 17 -5.39 0.93 7.68
C GLY A 17 -5.65 2.44 7.64
N VAL A 18 -5.11 3.16 8.63
CA VAL A 18 -5.45 4.57 8.87
C VAL A 18 -4.70 5.51 7.92
N LEU A 19 -5.45 6.31 7.16
CA LEU A 19 -4.94 7.44 6.38
C LEU A 19 -4.81 8.70 7.24
N ASP A 20 -3.66 9.38 7.20
CA ASP A 20 -3.49 10.67 7.90
C ASP A 20 -4.04 11.82 7.02
N PRO A 21 -5.14 12.48 7.42
CA PRO A 21 -5.74 13.57 6.65
C PRO A 21 -4.88 14.83 6.67
N ALA A 22 -3.91 14.96 7.58
CA ALA A 22 -3.05 16.14 7.69
C ALA A 22 -1.92 16.17 6.65
N LEU A 23 -1.64 15.05 5.97
CA LEU A 23 -0.56 14.95 5.01
C LEU A 23 -0.93 15.54 3.65
N SER A 24 0.05 16.19 3.01
CA SER A 24 -0.05 16.58 1.61
C SER A 24 -0.13 15.36 0.70
N ALA A 25 -0.67 15.54 -0.52
CA ALA A 25 -0.77 14.44 -1.48
C ALA A 25 0.59 13.80 -1.80
N ASN A 26 1.66 14.60 -1.90
CA ASN A 26 3.00 14.08 -2.20
C ASN A 26 3.70 13.47 -0.99
N ASP A 27 3.41 13.93 0.24
CA ASP A 27 3.95 13.28 1.44
C ASP A 27 3.29 11.91 1.69
N LEU A 28 2.01 11.78 1.36
CA LEU A 28 1.31 10.49 1.40
C LEU A 28 1.96 9.44 0.49
N VAL A 29 2.23 9.81 -0.76
CA VAL A 29 2.88 8.90 -1.71
C VAL A 29 4.31 8.59 -1.27
N LEU A 30 5.08 9.59 -0.79
CA LEU A 30 6.44 9.37 -0.29
C LEU A 30 6.46 8.37 0.88
N ALA A 31 5.58 8.53 1.87
CA ALA A 31 5.51 7.63 3.01
C ALA A 31 5.06 6.21 2.62
N GLN A 32 4.14 6.07 1.65
CA GLN A 32 3.83 4.76 1.06
C GLN A 32 5.05 4.12 0.40
N MET A 33 5.86 4.88 -0.36
CA MET A 33 7.07 4.33 -0.98
C MET A 33 8.04 3.76 0.06
N VAL A 34 8.19 4.44 1.21
CA VAL A 34 8.98 3.91 2.32
C VAL A 34 8.37 2.63 2.89
N GLY A 35 7.03 2.57 3.04
CA GLY A 35 6.32 1.38 3.52
C GLY A 35 6.47 0.16 2.59
N PHE A 36 6.28 0.36 1.29
CA PHE A 36 6.47 -0.67 0.29
C PHE A 36 7.93 -1.10 0.13
N GLU A 37 8.90 -0.17 0.21
CA GLU A 37 10.32 -0.53 0.20
C GLU A 37 10.67 -1.42 1.37
N ARG A 38 10.17 -1.12 2.58
CA ARG A 38 10.38 -2.00 3.75
C ARG A 38 9.82 -3.41 3.53
N ASN A 39 8.64 -3.52 2.93
CA ASN A 39 8.03 -4.81 2.61
C ASN A 39 8.79 -5.54 1.50
N LEU A 40 9.31 -4.82 0.50
CA LEU A 40 10.18 -5.37 -0.53
C LEU A 40 11.45 -5.97 0.10
N GLN A 41 12.13 -5.21 0.95
CA GLN A 41 13.33 -5.69 1.63
C GLN A 41 13.02 -6.89 2.55
N ALA A 42 11.89 -6.88 3.24
CA ALA A 42 11.44 -8.01 4.05
C ALA A 42 11.20 -9.28 3.21
N PHE A 43 10.53 -9.16 2.05
CA PHE A 43 10.33 -10.27 1.12
C PHE A 43 11.66 -10.81 0.57
N LEU A 44 12.56 -9.92 0.14
CA LEU A 44 13.87 -10.31 -0.41
C LEU A 44 14.73 -11.00 0.66
N ALA A 45 14.73 -10.49 1.89
CA ALA A 45 15.43 -11.10 3.03
C ALA A 45 14.85 -12.47 3.40
N ASP A 46 13.52 -12.61 3.44
CA ASP A 46 12.85 -13.89 3.66
C ASP A 46 13.22 -14.91 2.56
N CYS A 47 13.25 -14.46 1.30
CA CYS A 47 13.66 -15.31 0.19
C CYS A 47 15.13 -15.75 0.28
N ALA A 48 16.04 -14.86 0.65
CA ALA A 48 17.44 -15.19 0.87
C ALA A 48 17.61 -16.19 2.04
N ALA A 49 16.91 -15.97 3.16
CA ALA A 49 16.97 -16.85 4.33
C ALA A 49 16.43 -18.26 4.04
N ARG A 50 15.45 -18.38 3.13
CA ARG A 50 14.83 -19.66 2.78
C ARG A 50 15.54 -20.44 1.67
N GLN A 51 16.68 -19.99 1.15
CA GLN A 51 17.41 -20.65 0.04
C GLN A 51 17.68 -22.14 0.26
N SER A 52 18.05 -22.53 1.48
CA SER A 52 18.38 -23.92 1.83
C SER A 52 17.31 -24.60 2.70
N SER A 53 16.15 -23.97 2.88
CA SER A 53 15.08 -24.48 3.73
C SER A 53 14.18 -25.49 3.00
N ALA A 54 13.43 -26.29 3.76
CA ALA A 54 12.39 -27.18 3.22
C ALA A 54 11.26 -26.41 2.51
N LYS A 55 10.98 -25.17 2.94
CA LYS A 55 10.06 -24.22 2.28
C LYS A 55 10.86 -23.24 1.43
N ARG A 56 11.63 -23.75 0.49
CA ARG A 56 12.56 -22.94 -0.33
C ARG A 56 11.84 -21.81 -1.06
N CYS A 57 12.42 -20.60 -1.04
CA CYS A 57 12.01 -19.54 -1.96
C CYS A 57 12.56 -19.86 -3.34
N ALA A 58 11.68 -20.05 -4.33
CA ALA A 58 12.08 -20.45 -5.68
C ALA A 58 12.92 -19.38 -6.38
N TYR A 59 12.58 -18.11 -6.15
CA TYR A 59 13.26 -16.96 -6.70
C TYR A 59 14.65 -16.78 -6.08
N GLY A 60 14.78 -16.95 -4.77
CA GLY A 60 16.07 -16.88 -4.08
C GLY A 60 17.00 -18.07 -4.34
N ALA A 61 16.47 -19.20 -4.82
CA ALA A 61 17.25 -20.41 -5.03
C ALA A 61 18.39 -20.29 -6.05
N THR A 62 18.34 -19.30 -6.94
CA THR A 62 19.29 -19.15 -8.06
C THR A 62 20.16 -17.89 -7.97
N GLY A 63 20.33 -17.33 -6.77
CA GLY A 63 21.21 -16.19 -6.52
C GLY A 63 20.61 -15.19 -5.54
N ASP A 64 21.29 -14.05 -5.37
CA ASP A 64 20.83 -12.95 -4.52
C ASP A 64 19.51 -12.34 -5.04
N PRO A 65 18.39 -12.41 -4.28
CA PRO A 65 17.08 -11.93 -4.75
C PRO A 65 17.06 -10.46 -5.18
N ALA A 66 17.78 -9.60 -4.46
CA ALA A 66 17.79 -8.15 -4.72
C ALA A 66 18.47 -7.83 -6.05
N THR A 67 19.67 -8.38 -6.26
CA THR A 67 20.44 -8.25 -7.51
C THR A 67 19.63 -8.78 -8.69
N LYS A 68 18.98 -9.94 -8.52
CA LYS A 68 18.13 -10.53 -9.55
C LYS A 68 16.95 -9.64 -9.90
N LEU A 69 16.33 -9.00 -8.91
CA LEU A 69 15.16 -8.15 -9.15
C LEU A 69 15.54 -6.91 -9.95
N GLN A 70 16.65 -6.27 -9.60
CA GLN A 70 17.17 -5.15 -10.36
C GLN A 70 17.51 -5.55 -11.80
N ALA A 71 18.17 -6.69 -11.99
CA ALA A 71 18.51 -7.20 -13.31
C ALA A 71 17.24 -7.52 -14.13
N LEU A 72 16.25 -8.16 -13.52
CA LEU A 72 14.97 -8.47 -14.15
C LEU A 72 14.26 -7.19 -14.61
N MET A 73 14.15 -6.19 -13.73
CA MET A 73 13.50 -4.92 -14.06
C MET A 73 14.22 -4.18 -15.19
N ASN A 74 15.56 -4.24 -15.23
CA ASN A 74 16.34 -3.64 -16.32
C ASN A 74 16.19 -4.40 -17.65
N ARG A 75 16.07 -5.73 -17.62
CA ARG A 75 15.83 -6.54 -18.83
C ARG A 75 14.45 -6.24 -19.42
N VAL A 76 13.42 -6.26 -18.59
CA VAL A 76 12.02 -6.04 -19.01
C VAL A 76 11.79 -4.60 -19.49
N ASP A 77 12.55 -3.63 -18.97
CA ASP A 77 12.54 -2.24 -19.45
C ASP A 77 13.06 -2.09 -20.88
N ARG A 78 14.18 -2.75 -21.19
CA ARG A 78 14.80 -2.69 -22.53
C ARG A 78 14.06 -3.54 -23.55
N THR A 79 13.57 -4.70 -23.13
CA THR A 79 12.89 -5.67 -23.98
C THR A 79 11.68 -6.19 -23.23
N PRO A 80 10.50 -5.55 -23.39
CA PRO A 80 9.26 -6.04 -22.80
C PRO A 80 9.03 -7.51 -23.15
N MET A 81 8.66 -8.31 -22.15
CA MET A 81 8.58 -9.77 -22.30
C MET A 81 7.24 -10.16 -22.91
N PRO A 82 7.19 -10.84 -24.07
CA PRO A 82 5.92 -11.28 -24.67
C PRO A 82 5.15 -12.24 -23.75
N VAL A 83 3.84 -12.03 -23.63
CA VAL A 83 2.90 -12.89 -22.91
C VAL A 83 1.61 -12.98 -23.74
N GLY A 84 1.50 -14.01 -24.58
CA GLY A 84 0.40 -14.13 -25.54
C GLY A 84 0.36 -12.95 -26.50
N SER A 85 -0.77 -12.24 -26.57
CA SER A 85 -0.94 -11.02 -27.36
C SER A 85 -0.48 -9.73 -26.65
N ARG A 86 -0.02 -9.82 -25.41
CA ARG A 86 0.43 -8.69 -24.58
C ARG A 86 1.93 -8.78 -24.34
N ALA A 87 2.47 -7.77 -23.66
CA ALA A 87 3.82 -7.81 -23.12
C ALA A 87 3.80 -7.40 -21.65
N LEU A 88 4.63 -8.07 -20.84
CA LEU A 88 5.02 -7.59 -19.53
C LEU A 88 6.06 -6.48 -19.73
N THR A 89 5.66 -5.23 -19.49
CA THR A 89 6.54 -4.05 -19.48
C THR A 89 7.13 -3.84 -18.09
N ARG A 90 8.13 -2.96 -17.95
CA ARG A 90 8.69 -2.60 -16.63
C ARG A 90 7.60 -2.08 -15.69
N SER A 91 6.74 -1.18 -16.18
CA SER A 91 5.65 -0.61 -15.38
C SER A 91 4.69 -1.69 -14.87
N LEU A 92 4.29 -2.64 -15.73
CA LEU A 92 3.44 -3.76 -15.31
C LEU A 92 4.16 -4.71 -14.35
N ALA A 93 5.46 -4.96 -14.55
CA ALA A 93 6.25 -5.76 -13.62
C ALA A 93 6.36 -5.11 -12.24
N VAL A 94 6.56 -3.79 -12.18
CA VAL A 94 6.55 -3.01 -10.92
C VAL A 94 5.20 -3.11 -10.22
N ILE A 95 4.09 -2.95 -10.96
CA ILE A 95 2.73 -3.09 -10.39
C ILE A 95 2.48 -4.52 -9.87
N GLY A 96 2.91 -5.55 -10.60
CA GLY A 96 2.80 -6.94 -10.17
C GLY A 96 3.60 -7.22 -8.89
N VAL A 97 4.79 -6.64 -8.75
CA VAL A 97 5.57 -6.69 -7.50
C VAL A 97 4.82 -5.95 -6.39
N LEU A 98 4.32 -4.74 -6.67
CA LEU A 98 3.59 -3.92 -5.71
C LEU A 98 2.42 -4.71 -5.09
N LEU A 99 1.58 -5.35 -5.90
CA LEU A 99 0.49 -6.21 -5.40
C LEU A 99 1.00 -7.29 -4.46
N GLY A 100 2.08 -8.00 -4.83
CA GLY A 100 2.66 -9.04 -3.99
C GLY A 100 3.18 -8.54 -2.64
N LEU A 101 3.45 -7.24 -2.51
CA LEU A 101 3.92 -6.62 -1.27
C LEU A 101 2.78 -6.10 -0.39
N TYR A 102 1.53 -6.03 -0.87
CA TYR A 102 0.40 -5.56 -0.07
C TYR A 102 0.16 -6.43 1.17
N ASN A 103 0.31 -7.74 1.06
CA ASN A 103 0.14 -8.66 2.18
C ASN A 103 1.16 -9.81 2.11
N LYS A 104 1.65 -10.24 3.28
CA LYS A 104 2.59 -11.36 3.38
C LYS A 104 2.01 -12.67 2.83
N SER A 105 0.68 -12.82 2.86
CA SER A 105 -0.01 -13.96 2.24
C SER A 105 0.20 -14.06 0.72
N PHE A 106 0.56 -12.96 0.05
CA PHE A 106 0.87 -12.94 -1.38
C PHE A 106 2.33 -13.26 -1.72
N TRP A 107 3.23 -13.31 -0.73
CA TRP A 107 4.65 -13.58 -0.97
C TRP A 107 4.92 -14.90 -1.70
N PRO A 108 4.22 -16.03 -1.42
CA PRO A 108 4.39 -17.25 -2.21
C PRO A 108 4.04 -17.08 -3.69
N ALA A 109 2.99 -16.31 -4.00
CA ALA A 109 2.60 -16.02 -5.39
C ALA A 109 3.64 -15.12 -6.07
N LEU A 110 4.14 -14.11 -5.37
CA LEU A 110 5.20 -13.22 -5.85
C LEU A 110 6.51 -13.98 -6.11
N ASP A 111 6.92 -14.86 -5.20
CA ASP A 111 8.08 -15.74 -5.34
C ASP A 111 8.01 -16.55 -6.65
N LEU A 112 6.90 -17.28 -6.84
CA LEU A 112 6.70 -18.09 -8.04
C LEU A 112 6.66 -17.23 -9.32
N ALA A 113 6.00 -16.08 -9.27
CA ALA A 113 5.91 -15.16 -10.40
C ALA A 113 7.29 -14.61 -10.80
N LEU A 114 8.09 -14.15 -9.84
CA LEU A 114 9.44 -13.66 -10.11
C LEU A 114 10.37 -14.77 -10.60
N ALA A 115 10.29 -15.97 -10.01
CA ALA A 115 11.08 -17.13 -10.43
C ALA A 115 10.75 -17.57 -11.87
N ALA A 116 9.46 -17.57 -12.25
CA ALA A 116 9.03 -17.85 -13.61
C ALA A 116 9.48 -16.77 -14.59
N THR A 117 9.38 -15.50 -14.20
CA THR A 117 9.77 -14.36 -15.04
C THR A 117 11.28 -14.37 -15.32
N ASP A 118 12.10 -14.73 -14.33
CA ASP A 118 13.54 -14.92 -14.54
C ASP A 118 13.87 -16.02 -15.57
N ARG A 119 12.99 -17.01 -15.76
CA ARG A 119 13.12 -18.07 -16.76
C ARG A 119 12.44 -17.71 -18.09
N GLY A 120 12.05 -16.45 -18.29
CA GLY A 120 11.42 -15.98 -19.53
C GLY A 120 9.91 -16.17 -19.61
N ASN A 121 9.24 -16.48 -18.49
CA ASN A 121 7.78 -16.58 -18.44
C ASN A 121 7.17 -15.50 -17.52
N GLY A 122 6.73 -14.39 -18.11
CA GLY A 122 6.15 -13.25 -17.40
C GLY A 122 4.65 -13.36 -17.10
N ALA A 123 3.99 -14.48 -17.43
CA ALA A 123 2.54 -14.59 -17.36
C ALA A 123 1.98 -14.39 -15.94
N ALA A 124 2.63 -14.97 -14.93
CA ALA A 124 2.19 -14.85 -13.55
C ALA A 124 2.39 -13.43 -12.98
N LEU A 125 3.51 -12.77 -13.31
CA LEU A 125 3.74 -11.39 -12.86
C LEU A 125 2.81 -10.40 -13.58
N LEU A 126 2.53 -10.63 -14.86
CA LEU A 126 1.51 -9.87 -15.59
C LEU A 126 0.12 -10.08 -14.98
N ARG A 127 -0.21 -11.31 -14.58
CA ARG A 127 -1.49 -11.60 -13.91
C ARG A 127 -1.62 -10.87 -12.58
N LEU A 128 -0.55 -10.76 -11.79
CA LEU A 128 -0.56 -9.95 -10.56
C LEU A 128 -0.83 -8.47 -10.89
N ALA A 129 -0.22 -7.94 -11.95
CA ALA A 129 -0.50 -6.58 -12.39
C ALA A 129 -1.96 -6.40 -12.84
N ASP A 130 -2.54 -7.39 -13.52
CA ASP A 130 -3.94 -7.37 -13.93
C ASP A 130 -4.90 -7.39 -12.73
N ILE A 131 -4.59 -8.16 -11.66
CA ILE A 131 -5.39 -8.13 -10.42
C ILE A 131 -5.36 -6.73 -9.81
N TYR A 132 -4.18 -6.12 -9.72
CA TYR A 132 -4.03 -4.77 -9.16
C TYR A 132 -4.81 -3.72 -9.95
N LEU A 133 -4.76 -3.81 -11.27
CA LEU A 133 -5.43 -2.86 -12.17
C LEU A 133 -6.89 -3.23 -12.43
N ALA A 134 -7.43 -4.24 -11.73
CA ALA A 134 -8.78 -4.75 -11.93
C ALA A 134 -9.12 -5.07 -13.40
N ARG A 135 -8.14 -5.63 -14.12
CA ARG A 135 -8.27 -6.05 -15.52
C ARG A 135 -8.81 -7.48 -15.60
N ASN A 136 -9.92 -7.65 -16.29
CA ASN A 136 -10.53 -8.94 -16.56
C ASN A 136 -9.80 -9.73 -17.66
N ALA A 137 -10.12 -11.02 -17.75
CA ALA A 137 -9.51 -11.93 -18.73
C ALA A 137 -9.84 -11.56 -20.19
N ASP A 138 -11.02 -10.99 -20.44
CA ASP A 138 -11.44 -10.49 -21.76
C ASP A 138 -10.80 -9.14 -22.13
N GLY A 139 -10.06 -8.54 -21.20
CA GLY A 139 -9.36 -7.28 -21.37
C GLY A 139 -10.16 -6.02 -21.06
N THR A 140 -11.38 -6.16 -20.56
CA THR A 140 -12.10 -5.08 -19.90
C THR A 140 -11.47 -4.73 -18.56
N TYR A 141 -11.73 -3.52 -18.08
CA TYR A 141 -11.36 -3.04 -16.76
C TYR A 141 -12.65 -2.67 -16.04
N ASP A 142 -12.70 -2.84 -14.72
CA ASP A 142 -13.69 -2.11 -13.95
C ASP A 142 -13.32 -0.62 -13.83
N ASN A 143 -14.10 0.14 -13.07
CA ASN A 143 -13.88 1.57 -12.90
C ASN A 143 -13.08 1.93 -11.63
N GLU A 144 -12.46 0.98 -10.93
CA GLU A 144 -11.77 1.22 -9.66
C GLU A 144 -10.65 2.26 -9.84
N THR A 145 -9.79 2.07 -10.84
CA THR A 145 -8.67 3.00 -11.11
C THR A 145 -9.17 4.39 -11.49
N ASP A 146 -10.20 4.47 -12.33
CA ASP A 146 -10.78 5.74 -12.79
C ASP A 146 -11.43 6.50 -11.62
N ALA A 147 -12.21 5.80 -10.79
CA ALA A 147 -12.86 6.36 -9.61
C ALA A 147 -11.83 6.77 -8.55
N ASN A 148 -10.82 5.93 -8.30
CA ASN A 148 -9.73 6.24 -7.38
C ASN A 148 -9.04 7.55 -7.77
N PHE A 149 -8.71 7.71 -9.06
CA PHE A 149 -8.07 8.92 -9.56
C PHE A 149 -8.98 10.15 -9.39
N ALA A 150 -10.23 10.06 -9.83
CA ALA A 150 -11.20 11.16 -9.75
C ALA A 150 -11.44 11.63 -8.31
N VAL A 151 -11.60 10.70 -7.36
CA VAL A 151 -11.84 11.01 -5.94
C VAL A 151 -10.59 11.63 -5.31
N ASN A 152 -9.41 11.05 -5.53
CA ASN A 152 -8.18 11.58 -4.94
C ASN A 152 -7.84 12.99 -5.42
N CYS A 153 -8.11 13.31 -6.69
CA CYS A 153 -7.93 14.67 -7.21
C CYS A 153 -8.87 15.70 -6.57
N LEU A 154 -10.02 15.26 -6.04
CA LEU A 154 -10.93 16.14 -5.30
C LEU A 154 -10.62 16.22 -3.80
N ASP A 155 -10.11 15.14 -3.21
CA ASP A 155 -9.84 15.06 -1.79
C ASP A 155 -8.64 15.90 -1.34
N ARG A 156 -7.66 16.13 -2.22
CA ARG A 156 -6.45 16.88 -1.85
C ARG A 156 -5.99 17.82 -2.96
N PRO A 157 -5.65 19.07 -2.64
CA PRO A 157 -5.02 19.96 -3.59
C PRO A 157 -3.61 19.48 -3.92
N VAL A 158 -3.21 19.70 -5.17
CA VAL A 158 -1.87 19.40 -5.70
C VAL A 158 -1.28 20.64 -6.35
N SER A 159 0.04 20.64 -6.57
CA SER A 159 0.70 21.73 -7.29
C SER A 159 0.36 21.69 -8.77
N LEU A 160 0.12 22.85 -9.38
CA LEU A 160 -0.05 22.98 -10.83
C LEU A 160 1.29 23.05 -11.58
N ASP A 161 2.38 23.25 -10.85
CA ASP A 161 3.72 23.39 -11.43
C ASP A 161 4.43 22.03 -11.52
N VAL A 162 4.70 21.59 -12.74
CA VAL A 162 5.46 20.36 -13.05
C VAL A 162 6.81 20.35 -12.33
N ALA A 163 7.48 21.50 -12.20
CA ALA A 163 8.77 21.59 -11.54
C ALA A 163 8.70 21.28 -10.03
N THR A 164 7.52 21.27 -9.42
CA THR A 164 7.32 20.76 -8.06
C THR A 164 7.58 19.25 -8.00
N TYR A 165 7.13 18.51 -9.00
CA TYR A 165 7.26 17.05 -9.05
C TYR A 165 8.68 16.63 -9.43
N ASP A 166 9.34 17.36 -10.33
CA ASP A 166 10.75 17.13 -10.68
C ASP A 166 11.67 17.16 -9.44
N LYS A 167 11.37 18.06 -8.49
CA LYS A 167 12.10 18.20 -7.22
C LYS A 167 11.88 17.02 -6.27
N LEU A 168 10.83 16.22 -6.45
CA LEU A 168 10.55 15.05 -5.61
C LEU A 168 11.47 13.87 -5.93
N GLY A 169 11.97 13.79 -7.17
CA GLY A 169 12.73 12.64 -7.69
C GLY A 169 13.83 12.13 -6.76
N PRO A 170 14.75 12.97 -6.25
CA PRO A 170 15.80 12.52 -5.34
C PRO A 170 15.28 11.91 -4.04
N ALA A 171 14.21 12.46 -3.45
CA ALA A 171 13.63 11.93 -2.23
C ALA A 171 12.93 10.59 -2.48
N TYR A 172 12.18 10.48 -3.58
CA TYR A 172 11.45 9.28 -3.96
C TYR A 172 12.40 8.14 -4.34
N ALA A 173 13.44 8.41 -5.12
CA ALA A 173 14.46 7.42 -5.49
C ALA A 173 15.23 6.90 -4.26
N ARG A 174 15.47 7.75 -3.25
CA ARG A 174 16.04 7.32 -1.96
C ARG A 174 15.06 6.50 -1.12
N ALA A 175 13.78 6.84 -1.17
CA ALA A 175 12.74 6.12 -0.43
C ALA A 175 12.51 4.70 -1.00
N SER A 176 12.54 4.55 -2.32
CA SER A 176 12.52 3.26 -3.00
C SER A 176 13.20 3.36 -4.37
N PRO A 177 14.32 2.65 -4.62
CA PRO A 177 14.95 2.62 -5.93
C PRO A 177 14.06 1.99 -7.03
N LEU A 178 13.21 1.03 -6.65
CA LEU A 178 12.31 0.35 -7.58
C LEU A 178 11.06 1.18 -7.88
N LEU A 179 10.41 1.69 -6.83
CA LEU A 179 9.10 2.31 -6.93
C LEU A 179 9.18 3.82 -7.12
N GLY A 180 10.16 4.48 -6.47
CA GLY A 180 10.29 5.94 -6.44
C GLY A 180 10.19 6.62 -7.82
N PRO A 181 11.00 6.22 -8.82
CA PRO A 181 10.92 6.80 -10.16
C PRO A 181 9.55 6.65 -10.83
N THR A 182 8.82 5.56 -10.53
CA THR A 182 7.49 5.28 -11.09
C THR A 182 6.42 6.19 -10.46
N PHE A 183 6.55 6.50 -9.17
CA PHE A 183 5.52 7.21 -8.40
C PHE A 183 5.79 8.71 -8.19
N GLN A 184 6.93 9.25 -8.61
CA GLN A 184 7.27 10.67 -8.42
C GLN A 184 6.23 11.64 -9.04
N TYR A 185 5.57 11.25 -10.13
CA TYR A 185 4.52 12.04 -10.80
C TYR A 185 3.11 11.51 -10.51
N ALA A 186 2.91 10.67 -9.49
CA ALA A 186 1.62 10.01 -9.24
C ALA A 186 0.45 10.99 -9.12
N ASN A 187 0.69 12.16 -8.52
CA ASN A 187 -0.32 13.21 -8.34
C ASN A 187 -0.33 14.28 -9.45
N LEU A 188 0.52 14.17 -10.48
CA LEU A 188 0.62 15.20 -11.53
C LEU A 188 -0.67 15.29 -12.36
N GLY A 189 -1.31 14.17 -12.67
CA GLY A 189 -2.54 14.22 -13.46
C GLY A 189 -3.67 14.99 -12.76
N CYS A 190 -3.68 15.05 -11.42
CA CYS A 190 -4.63 15.88 -10.67
C CYS A 190 -4.42 17.39 -10.87
N ALA A 191 -3.22 17.82 -11.28
CA ALA A 191 -2.97 19.22 -11.63
C ALA A 191 -3.79 19.67 -12.86
N TYR A 192 -4.18 18.72 -13.70
CA TYR A 192 -4.97 18.96 -14.91
C TYR A 192 -6.42 18.48 -14.76
N TRP A 193 -6.84 18.13 -13.54
CA TRP A 193 -8.23 17.74 -13.29
C TRP A 193 -9.16 18.94 -13.53
N PRO A 194 -10.25 18.79 -14.29
CA PRO A 194 -11.08 19.92 -14.71
C PRO A 194 -11.89 20.54 -13.56
N VAL A 195 -12.01 19.83 -12.44
CA VAL A 195 -12.76 20.27 -11.25
C VAL A 195 -11.79 20.56 -10.12
N LYS A 196 -11.99 21.69 -9.43
CA LYS A 196 -11.12 22.07 -8.32
C LYS A 196 -11.27 21.11 -7.14
N PRO A 197 -10.17 20.84 -6.39
CA PRO A 197 -10.23 20.05 -5.17
C PRO A 197 -11.16 20.69 -4.14
N THR A 198 -11.90 19.85 -3.43
CA THR A 198 -12.85 20.24 -2.38
C THR A 198 -12.36 19.88 -0.98
N GLY A 199 -11.40 18.96 -0.88
CA GLY A 199 -10.81 18.59 0.40
C GLY A 199 -9.67 19.52 0.82
N HIS A 200 -9.43 19.55 2.13
CA HIS A 200 -8.39 20.36 2.75
C HIS A 200 -7.54 19.47 3.67
N PRO A 201 -6.23 19.32 3.40
CA PRO A 201 -5.34 18.61 4.31
C PRO A 201 -5.31 19.31 5.66
N GLY A 202 -5.51 18.54 6.72
CA GLY A 202 -5.52 19.05 8.08
C GLY A 202 -5.96 17.99 9.08
N PRO A 203 -5.70 18.23 10.38
CA PRO A 203 -6.21 17.35 11.40
C PRO A 203 -7.73 17.39 11.44
N LEU A 204 -8.33 16.23 11.69
CA LEU A 204 -9.77 16.10 11.91
C LEU A 204 -10.04 15.85 13.39
N THR A 205 -11.01 16.57 13.94
CA THR A 205 -11.58 16.25 15.26
C THR A 205 -12.85 15.43 15.09
N ALA A 206 -13.30 14.75 16.14
CA ALA A 206 -14.61 14.11 16.18
C ALA A 206 -15.26 14.38 17.54
N ASP A 207 -15.24 15.66 17.95
CA ASP A 207 -15.73 16.06 19.26
C ASP A 207 -17.20 15.72 19.41
N GLY A 208 -17.53 14.93 20.44
CA GLY A 208 -18.87 14.41 20.69
C GLY A 208 -19.15 13.02 20.08
N ALA A 209 -18.24 12.46 19.29
CA ALA A 209 -18.30 11.05 18.91
C ALA A 209 -17.85 10.14 20.08
N PRO A 210 -18.32 8.89 20.17
CA PRO A 210 -17.73 7.91 21.07
C PRO A 210 -16.25 7.65 20.68
N PRO A 211 -15.43 7.10 21.60
CA PRO A 211 -14.05 6.74 21.28
C PRO A 211 -13.96 5.92 20.00
N ILE A 212 -13.09 6.35 19.08
CA ILE A 212 -12.88 5.68 17.79
C ILE A 212 -11.71 4.70 17.93
N LEU A 213 -11.90 3.46 17.47
CA LEU A 213 -10.84 2.46 17.43
C LEU A 213 -10.01 2.65 16.15
N LEU A 214 -8.73 2.93 16.30
CA LEU A 214 -7.76 2.98 15.22
C LEU A 214 -6.96 1.67 15.22
N VAL A 215 -6.75 1.08 14.05
CA VAL A 215 -5.98 -0.16 13.90
C VAL A 215 -4.88 0.07 12.88
N GLY A 216 -3.63 -0.18 13.29
CA GLY A 216 -2.45 0.05 12.45
C GLY A 216 -1.46 -1.11 12.51
N GLY A 217 -1.00 -1.55 11.33
CA GLY A 217 0.05 -2.56 11.18
C GLY A 217 1.45 -1.95 11.24
N THR A 218 2.38 -2.52 12.02
CA THR A 218 3.76 -1.99 12.17
C THR A 218 4.51 -1.90 10.86
N ASP A 219 4.26 -2.83 9.95
CA ASP A 219 4.88 -2.92 8.63
C ASP A 219 3.81 -2.92 7.52
N ASP A 220 2.75 -2.13 7.72
CA ASP A 220 1.75 -1.85 6.67
C ASP A 220 2.40 -1.01 5.55
N PRO A 221 2.42 -1.51 4.30
CA PRO A 221 3.05 -0.80 3.19
C PRO A 221 2.21 0.35 2.63
N ALA A 222 0.88 0.27 2.71
CA ALA A 222 -0.05 1.18 2.02
C ALA A 222 -0.57 2.28 2.95
N THR A 223 -0.75 1.98 4.23
CA THR A 223 -1.07 2.96 5.27
C THR A 223 -0.09 2.82 6.43
N PRO A 224 1.13 3.40 6.31
CA PRO A 224 2.20 3.21 7.28
C PRO A 224 1.77 3.48 8.72
N TYR A 225 2.24 2.66 9.67
CA TYR A 225 1.87 2.73 11.09
C TYR A 225 1.95 4.14 11.70
N ALA A 226 2.92 4.94 11.25
CA ALA A 226 3.10 6.32 11.69
C ALA A 226 1.86 7.20 11.44
N TRP A 227 1.05 6.89 10.42
CA TRP A 227 -0.21 7.57 10.13
C TRP A 227 -1.26 7.25 11.19
N ALA A 228 -1.43 5.98 11.56
CA ALA A 228 -2.31 5.59 12.66
C ALA A 228 -1.88 6.24 13.99
N GLN A 229 -0.58 6.30 14.27
CA GLN A 229 -0.05 7.01 15.44
C GLN A 229 -0.31 8.52 15.38
N SER A 230 -0.21 9.12 14.19
CA SER A 230 -0.48 10.54 13.96
C SER A 230 -1.95 10.86 14.21
N VAL A 231 -2.86 10.10 13.59
CA VAL A 231 -4.30 10.27 13.77
C VAL A 231 -4.69 10.01 15.23
N ASN A 232 -4.08 9.05 15.92
CA ASN A 232 -4.33 8.83 17.35
C ASN A 232 -3.93 10.01 18.24
N ARG A 233 -2.99 10.85 17.80
CA ARG A 233 -2.65 12.11 18.50
C ARG A 233 -3.60 13.25 18.15
N GLN A 234 -4.18 13.23 16.95
CA GLN A 234 -5.10 14.25 16.45
C GLN A 234 -6.52 14.04 16.99
N LEU A 235 -6.96 12.80 17.09
CA LEU A 235 -8.32 12.40 17.42
C LEU A 235 -8.46 12.16 18.93
N ALA A 236 -8.91 13.18 19.66
CA ALA A 236 -9.07 13.09 21.11
C ALA A 236 -9.94 11.88 21.50
N GLY A 237 -9.47 11.09 22.47
CA GLY A 237 -10.20 9.93 22.98
C GLY A 237 -10.16 8.68 22.09
N SER A 238 -9.46 8.69 20.95
CA SER A 238 -9.27 7.46 20.17
C SER A 238 -8.37 6.46 20.90
N VAL A 239 -8.53 5.18 20.55
CA VAL A 239 -7.67 4.08 21.02
C VAL A 239 -6.96 3.46 19.83
N LEU A 240 -5.64 3.32 19.92
CA LEU A 240 -4.84 2.66 18.90
C LEU A 240 -4.53 1.21 19.29
N LEU A 241 -5.01 0.27 18.47
CA LEU A 241 -4.63 -1.12 18.45
C LEU A 241 -3.47 -1.33 17.46
N THR A 242 -2.37 -1.92 17.92
CA THR A 242 -1.22 -2.23 17.06
C THR A 242 -1.28 -3.66 16.58
N ARG A 243 -1.23 -3.91 15.27
CA ARG A 243 -0.91 -5.24 14.71
C ARG A 243 0.58 -5.29 14.37
N ARG A 244 1.31 -6.22 14.96
CA ARG A 244 2.72 -6.45 14.63
C ARG A 244 2.85 -7.35 13.40
N GLY A 245 3.44 -6.83 12.32
CA GLY A 245 3.82 -7.62 11.15
C GLY A 245 3.60 -6.90 9.81
N ASN A 246 4.07 -7.55 8.74
CA ASN A 246 3.87 -7.13 7.35
C ASN A 246 2.41 -7.26 6.92
N GLY A 247 1.97 -6.37 6.04
CA GLY A 247 0.68 -6.44 5.37
C GLY A 247 -0.23 -5.26 5.62
N HIS A 248 -1.08 -4.96 4.64
CA HIS A 248 -2.08 -3.91 4.71
C HIS A 248 -3.34 -4.42 5.40
N THR A 249 -3.89 -3.57 6.27
CA THR A 249 -5.01 -3.85 7.18
C THR A 249 -4.76 -5.06 8.09
N SER A 250 -5.69 -5.31 9.02
CA SER A 250 -5.47 -6.16 10.18
C SER A 250 -6.61 -7.14 10.44
N TYR A 251 -7.84 -6.80 10.07
CA TYR A 251 -9.02 -7.61 10.38
C TYR A 251 -8.90 -9.07 9.90
N ASP A 252 -8.52 -9.29 8.64
CA ASP A 252 -8.33 -10.64 8.09
C ASP A 252 -6.90 -11.17 8.26
N SER A 253 -5.99 -10.33 8.74
CA SER A 253 -4.56 -10.66 8.88
C SER A 253 -4.15 -11.03 10.31
N SER A 254 -5.05 -10.95 11.29
CA SER A 254 -4.79 -11.29 12.69
C SER A 254 -6.07 -11.63 13.43
N ALA A 255 -6.18 -12.86 13.93
CA ALA A 255 -7.32 -13.28 14.76
C ALA A 255 -7.47 -12.44 16.04
N CYS A 256 -6.36 -11.95 16.60
CA CYS A 256 -6.38 -11.04 17.75
C CYS A 256 -6.96 -9.68 17.38
N ALA A 257 -6.54 -9.10 16.25
CA ALA A 257 -7.05 -7.80 15.81
C ALA A 257 -8.54 -7.90 15.42
N HIS A 258 -8.92 -8.97 14.71
CA HIS A 258 -10.30 -9.32 14.40
C HIS A 258 -11.17 -9.32 15.67
N ALA A 259 -10.79 -10.11 16.68
CA ALA A 259 -11.56 -10.23 17.91
C ALA A 259 -11.70 -8.90 18.67
N ALA A 260 -10.65 -8.08 18.70
CA ALA A 260 -10.69 -6.77 19.33
C ALA A 260 -11.60 -5.78 18.58
N MET A 261 -11.61 -5.83 17.25
CA MET A 261 -12.51 -5.02 16.42
C MET A 261 -13.96 -5.46 16.59
N ASP A 262 -14.23 -6.77 16.60
CA ASP A 262 -15.56 -7.33 16.84
C ASP A 262 -16.09 -6.97 18.23
N ASP A 263 -15.28 -7.13 19.28
CA ASP A 263 -15.70 -6.80 20.65
C ASP A 263 -16.05 -5.32 20.80
N TYR A 264 -15.29 -4.43 20.15
CA TYR A 264 -15.63 -3.02 20.09
C TYR A 264 -16.89 -2.74 19.27
N LEU A 265 -17.02 -3.29 18.07
CA LEU A 265 -18.15 -3.01 17.19
C LEU A 265 -19.46 -3.60 17.73
N ILE A 266 -19.41 -4.76 18.40
CA ILE A 266 -20.59 -5.45 18.94
C ILE A 266 -20.91 -4.92 20.34
N ASN A 267 -19.94 -4.98 21.26
CA ASN A 267 -20.15 -4.75 22.69
C ASN A 267 -19.73 -3.36 23.16
N LEU A 268 -19.14 -2.53 22.28
CA LEU A 268 -18.54 -1.24 22.64
C LEU A 268 -17.37 -1.36 23.62
N THR A 269 -16.74 -2.54 23.67
CA THR A 269 -15.57 -2.81 24.52
C THR A 269 -14.30 -2.51 23.74
N LEU A 270 -13.57 -1.47 24.16
CA LEU A 270 -12.27 -1.13 23.56
C LEU A 270 -11.16 -2.02 24.11
N PRO A 271 -10.12 -2.33 23.31
CA PRO A 271 -8.89 -2.88 23.85
C PRO A 271 -8.23 -1.89 24.82
N ALA A 272 -7.41 -2.40 25.74
CA ALA A 272 -6.63 -1.55 26.61
C ALA A 272 -5.68 -0.65 25.79
N PRO A 273 -5.42 0.59 26.23
CA PRO A 273 -4.43 1.44 25.56
C PRO A 273 -3.07 0.74 25.46
N GLY A 274 -2.50 0.71 24.25
CA GLY A 274 -1.23 0.05 23.99
C GLY A 274 -1.32 -1.46 23.73
N THR A 275 -2.52 -2.03 23.55
CA THR A 275 -2.68 -3.42 23.11
C THR A 275 -1.93 -3.66 21.78
N VAL A 276 -1.19 -4.76 21.74
CA VAL A 276 -0.47 -5.25 20.57
C VAL A 276 -0.94 -6.65 20.24
N CYS A 277 -1.41 -6.86 19.02
CA CYS A 277 -1.72 -8.15 18.44
C CYS A 277 -0.58 -8.64 17.54
N SER A 278 -0.32 -9.93 17.52
CA SER A 278 0.52 -10.55 16.48
C SER A 278 -0.31 -10.83 15.23
N SER A 279 0.37 -10.85 14.08
CA SER A 279 -0.18 -11.41 12.84
C SER A 279 -0.09 -12.93 12.82
#